data_AF-A0A941ZDQ2-F1
#
_entry.id   AF-A0A941ZDQ2-F1
#
_cell.length_a   1.000
_cell.length_b   1.000
_cell.length_c   1.000
_cell.angle_alpha   90.00
_cell.angle_beta   90.00
_cell.angle_gamma   90.00
#
_symmetry.space_group_name_H-M   'P 1'
#
loop_
_entity.id
_entity.type
_entity.pdbx_description
1 polymer ?
#
loop_
_entity_poly.entity_id
_entity_poly.type
_entity_poly.pdbx_seq_one_letter_code
_entity_poly.pdbx_strand_id
1 'polypeptide(L)'
;MPDNIEKVPLDARLLSDAIIELNISRRNVSIYPRNHPSVEKSLIRAFEFLHKLFELRSEITIAVAKDTLIIDDYYLEKKNPVYKEFALHLSNLNIAYVTFITGLTKEELYAFHRFISAPVIGSSTESLQEQFRELNLIHIRTVFIDYGAFTFDEGKTR
;
A
#
# COMPACT_ATOMS: atom_id res chain seq x y z
N MET A 1 -21.52 20.15 25.07
CA MET A 1 -20.45 19.20 25.47
C MET A 1 -19.46 19.21 24.34
N PRO A 2 -18.22 19.68 24.54
CA PRO A 2 -17.25 19.75 23.45
C PRO A 2 -16.77 18.32 23.14
N ASP A 3 -16.91 17.94 21.88
CA ASP A 3 -16.38 16.71 21.31
C ASP A 3 -14.90 16.56 21.69
N ASN A 4 -14.60 15.52 22.47
CA ASN A 4 -13.25 15.12 22.76
C ASN A 4 -12.68 14.46 21.50
N ILE A 5 -12.31 15.28 20.53
CA ILE A 5 -11.48 14.86 19.40
C ILE A 5 -10.13 14.56 20.03
N GLU A 6 -9.93 13.29 20.43
CA GLU A 6 -8.60 12.77 20.72
C GLU A 6 -7.67 13.29 19.62
N LYS A 7 -6.66 14.06 20.02
CA LYS A 7 -5.66 14.60 19.10
C LYS A 7 -4.89 13.41 18.56
N VAL A 8 -5.41 12.84 17.47
CA VAL A 8 -4.70 11.85 16.66
C VAL A 8 -3.31 12.44 16.39
N PRO A 9 -2.22 11.73 16.71
CA PRO A 9 -0.86 12.20 16.44
C PRO A 9 -0.75 12.71 15.01
N LEU A 10 -0.03 13.83 14.79
CA LEU A 10 0.13 14.46 13.47
C LEU A 10 0.54 13.42 12.41
N ASP A 11 1.42 12.51 12.80
CA ASP A 11 1.92 11.40 11.98
C ASP A 11 0.81 10.41 11.58
N ALA A 12 -0.10 10.05 12.50
CA ALA A 12 -1.21 9.13 12.20
C ALA A 12 -2.23 9.71 11.20
N ARG A 13 -2.49 11.03 11.25
CA ARG A 13 -3.32 11.70 10.23
C ARG A 13 -2.62 11.72 8.88
N LEU A 14 -1.33 12.05 8.87
CA LEU A 14 -0.54 12.13 7.65
C LEU A 14 -0.36 10.76 6.99
N LEU A 15 -0.18 9.70 7.77
CA LEU A 15 -0.21 8.30 7.34
C LEU A 15 -1.55 7.96 6.68
N SER A 16 -2.65 8.27 7.36
CA SER A 16 -4.01 8.06 6.85
C SER A 16 -4.18 8.71 5.48
N ASP A 17 -3.81 9.97 5.33
CA ASP A 17 -3.89 10.68 4.05
C ASP A 17 -2.98 10.06 2.98
N ALA A 18 -1.75 9.66 3.35
CA ALA A 18 -0.85 8.98 2.41
C ALA A 18 -1.43 7.67 1.88
N ILE A 19 -2.06 6.84 2.73
CA ILE A 19 -2.70 5.59 2.30
C ILE A 19 -3.88 5.87 1.37
N ILE A 20 -4.70 6.87 1.66
CA ILE A 20 -5.82 7.27 0.80
C ILE A 20 -5.30 7.65 -0.59
N GLU A 21 -4.28 8.50 -0.65
CA GLU A 21 -3.73 8.99 -1.92
C GLU A 21 -2.96 7.91 -2.67
N LEU A 22 -2.28 6.99 -1.98
CA LEU A 22 -1.69 5.80 -2.58
C LEU A 22 -2.74 4.95 -3.29
N ASN A 23 -3.88 4.66 -2.63
CA ASN A 23 -4.93 3.85 -3.26
C ASN A 23 -5.60 4.59 -4.44
N ILE A 24 -5.85 5.90 -4.32
CA ILE A 24 -6.37 6.73 -5.42
C ILE A 24 -5.41 6.70 -6.62
N SER A 25 -4.13 6.94 -6.37
CA SER A 25 -3.10 6.94 -7.42
C SER A 25 -2.97 5.58 -8.09
N ARG A 26 -2.96 4.50 -7.30
CA ARG A 26 -2.97 3.12 -7.80
C ARG A 26 -4.15 2.85 -8.74
N ARG A 27 -5.37 3.25 -8.36
CA ARG A 27 -6.58 3.12 -9.21
C ARG A 27 -6.46 3.91 -10.51
N ASN A 28 -5.94 5.13 -10.46
CA ASN A 28 -5.77 5.92 -11.68
C ASN A 28 -4.73 5.29 -12.62
N VAL A 29 -3.63 4.77 -12.09
CA VAL A 29 -2.59 4.06 -12.85
C VAL A 29 -3.11 2.76 -13.47
N SER A 30 -4.12 2.11 -12.86
CA SER A 30 -4.74 0.91 -13.42
C SER A 30 -5.70 1.19 -14.58
N ILE A 31 -6.34 2.37 -14.59
CA ILE A 31 -7.40 2.73 -15.57
C ILE A 31 -6.84 3.52 -16.75
N TYR A 32 -5.90 4.43 -16.49
CA TYR A 32 -5.45 5.42 -17.46
C TYR A 32 -3.98 5.25 -17.86
N PRO A 33 -3.59 5.67 -19.07
CA PRO A 33 -2.19 5.67 -19.49
C PRO A 33 -1.36 6.69 -18.69
N ARG A 34 -0.03 6.52 -18.70
CA ARG A 34 0.93 7.34 -17.92
C ARG A 34 0.72 8.85 -18.07
N ASN A 35 0.44 9.32 -19.28
CA ASN A 35 0.36 10.74 -19.61
C ASN A 35 -1.04 11.33 -19.36
N HIS A 36 -1.94 10.58 -18.72
CA HIS A 36 -3.28 11.07 -18.42
C HIS A 36 -3.25 12.04 -17.23
N PRO A 37 -3.94 13.19 -17.28
CA PRO A 37 -3.93 14.19 -16.22
C PRO A 37 -4.31 13.64 -14.83
N SER A 38 -5.22 12.67 -14.77
CA SER A 38 -5.60 12.03 -13.49
C SER A 38 -4.47 11.22 -12.86
N VAL A 39 -3.65 10.55 -13.68
CA VAL A 39 -2.48 9.79 -13.22
C VAL A 39 -1.45 10.73 -12.63
N GLU A 40 -1.09 11.78 -13.38
CA GLU A 40 -0.10 12.77 -12.94
C GLU A 40 -0.53 13.45 -11.63
N LYS A 41 -1.75 13.98 -11.57
CA LYS A 41 -2.26 14.67 -10.37
C LYS A 41 -2.27 13.77 -9.13
N SER A 42 -2.74 12.54 -9.28
CA SER A 42 -2.83 11.61 -8.14
C SER A 42 -1.46 11.07 -7.71
N LEU A 43 -0.53 10.82 -8.64
CA LEU A 43 0.86 10.47 -8.31
C LEU A 43 1.55 11.59 -7.54
N ILE A 44 1.43 12.84 -8.01
CA ILE A 44 2.01 14.00 -7.32
C ILE A 44 1.47 14.08 -5.89
N ARG A 45 0.16 13.92 -5.71
CA ARG A 45 -0.46 14.01 -4.40
C ARG A 45 0.00 12.89 -3.46
N ALA A 46 0.00 11.63 -3.91
CA ALA A 46 0.52 10.50 -3.13
C ALA A 46 2.00 10.71 -2.75
N PHE A 47 2.80 11.18 -3.71
CA PHE A 47 4.21 11.49 -3.51
C PHE A 47 4.44 12.60 -2.49
N GLU A 48 3.67 13.68 -2.52
CA GLU A 48 3.75 14.78 -1.55
C GLU A 48 3.45 14.32 -0.12
N PHE A 49 2.46 13.44 0.07
CA PHE A 49 2.16 12.88 1.39
C PHE A 49 3.27 11.96 1.91
N LEU A 50 3.84 11.10 1.04
CA LEU A 50 5.01 10.31 1.38
C LEU A 50 6.21 11.19 1.74
N HIS A 51 6.44 12.27 0.99
CA HIS A 51 7.52 13.21 1.30
C HIS A 51 7.37 13.88 2.65
N LYS A 52 6.15 14.33 2.99
CA LYS A 52 5.88 14.88 4.33
C LYS A 52 6.11 13.85 5.43
N LEU A 53 5.77 12.58 5.20
CA LEU A 53 6.08 11.51 6.15
C LEU A 53 7.60 11.29 6.26
N PHE A 54 8.34 11.45 5.17
CA PHE A 54 9.80 11.34 5.18
C PHE A 54 10.50 12.45 5.96
N GLU A 55 9.86 13.61 6.14
CA GLU A 55 10.34 14.66 7.05
C GLU A 55 10.28 14.24 8.52
N LEU A 56 9.41 13.27 8.86
CA LEU A 56 9.24 12.76 10.22
C LEU A 56 10.08 11.49 10.47
N ARG A 57 10.29 10.66 9.44
CA ARG A 57 11.00 9.37 9.54
C ARG A 57 11.62 8.96 8.21
N SER A 58 12.77 8.29 8.22
CA SER A 58 13.48 7.90 7.00
C SER A 58 12.81 6.77 6.20
N GLU A 59 11.95 5.97 6.85
CA GLU A 59 11.25 4.85 6.22
C GLU A 59 9.85 4.68 6.81
N ILE A 60 8.93 4.16 6.00
CA ILE A 60 7.53 3.90 6.37
C ILE A 60 7.21 2.48 5.93
N THR A 61 6.96 1.60 6.89
CA THR A 61 6.55 0.21 6.62
C THR A 61 5.06 0.03 6.88
N ILE A 62 4.37 -0.49 5.87
CA ILE A 62 2.96 -0.88 5.95
C ILE A 62 2.93 -2.40 5.97
N ALA A 63 2.47 -2.97 7.07
CA ALA A 63 2.16 -4.39 7.16
C ALA A 63 0.71 -4.63 6.71
N VAL A 64 0.49 -5.73 6.01
CA VAL A 64 -0.79 -6.14 5.48
C VAL A 64 -1.21 -7.42 6.22
N ALA A 65 -2.40 -7.40 6.80
CA ALA A 65 -3.01 -8.56 7.45
C ALA A 65 -4.35 -8.82 6.75
N LYS A 66 -4.28 -9.47 5.58
CA LYS A 66 -5.42 -9.71 4.68
C LYS A 66 -6.16 -8.42 4.32
N ASP A 67 -7.22 -8.08 5.02
CA ASP A 67 -8.06 -6.90 4.75
C ASP A 67 -7.75 -5.70 5.65
N THR A 68 -6.67 -5.78 6.42
CA THR A 68 -6.27 -4.77 7.41
C THR A 68 -4.86 -4.26 7.10
N LEU A 69 -4.65 -2.96 7.24
CA LEU A 69 -3.32 -2.33 7.21
C LEU A 69 -2.86 -2.03 8.64
N ILE A 70 -1.59 -2.27 8.91
CA ILE A 70 -0.94 -2.01 10.20
C ILE A 70 0.30 -1.17 9.91
N ILE A 71 0.48 -0.08 10.64
CA ILE A 71 1.67 0.78 10.55
C ILE A 71 2.15 1.00 11.97
N ASP A 72 3.41 0.67 12.23
CA ASP A 72 3.96 0.57 13.58
C ASP A 72 3.05 -0.34 14.45
N ASP A 73 2.53 0.16 15.57
CA ASP A 73 1.59 -0.55 16.45
C ASP A 73 0.11 -0.18 16.18
N TYR A 74 -0.16 0.59 15.12
CA TYR A 74 -1.50 1.12 14.82
C TYR A 74 -2.19 0.32 13.71
N TYR A 75 -3.35 -0.24 14.05
CA TYR A 75 -4.30 -0.77 13.08
C TYR A 75 -5.06 0.38 12.44
N LEU A 76 -4.97 0.51 11.11
CA LEU A 76 -5.84 1.44 10.41
C LEU A 76 -7.28 0.95 10.45
N GLU A 77 -8.22 1.87 10.65
CA GLU A 77 -9.61 1.55 10.95
C GLU A 77 -10.24 0.67 9.86
N LYS A 78 -10.56 -0.59 10.19
CA LYS A 78 -11.10 -1.59 9.25
C LYS A 78 -12.41 -1.18 8.59
N LYS A 79 -13.15 -0.23 9.18
CA LYS A 79 -14.41 0.29 8.63
C LYS A 79 -14.20 1.27 7.48
N ASN A 80 -13.01 1.85 7.34
CA ASN A 80 -12.73 2.71 6.21
C ASN A 80 -12.58 1.85 4.94
N PRO A 81 -13.48 1.98 3.96
CA PRO A 81 -13.48 1.13 2.77
C PRO A 81 -12.22 1.33 1.92
N VAL A 82 -11.58 2.50 1.98
CA VAL A 82 -10.35 2.80 1.23
C VAL A 82 -9.17 1.99 1.77
N TYR A 83 -9.03 1.86 3.09
CA TYR A 83 -7.96 1.06 3.70
C TYR A 83 -8.15 -0.42 3.44
N LYS A 84 -9.39 -0.89 3.61
CA LYS A 84 -9.74 -2.28 3.38
C LYS A 84 -9.46 -2.69 1.94
N GLU A 85 -9.84 -1.85 0.98
CA GLU A 85 -9.58 -2.11 -0.43
C GLU A 85 -8.08 -2.18 -0.72
N PHE A 86 -7.30 -1.21 -0.22
CA PHE A 86 -5.86 -1.21 -0.46
C PHE A 86 -5.17 -2.43 0.18
N ALA A 87 -5.58 -2.81 1.40
CA ALA A 87 -5.11 -4.02 2.07
C ALA A 87 -5.40 -5.28 1.23
N LEU A 88 -6.66 -5.46 0.83
CA LEU A 88 -7.08 -6.60 0.01
C LEU A 88 -6.31 -6.65 -1.31
N HIS A 89 -6.08 -5.49 -1.92
CA HIS A 89 -5.34 -5.38 -3.17
C HIS A 89 -3.89 -5.87 -3.01
N LEU A 90 -3.21 -5.46 -1.94
CA LEU A 90 -1.85 -5.94 -1.64
C LEU A 90 -1.85 -7.41 -1.23
N SER A 91 -2.79 -7.87 -0.41
CA SER A 91 -2.84 -9.27 0.03
C SER A 91 -3.13 -10.24 -1.11
N ASN A 92 -3.93 -9.83 -2.10
CA ASN A 92 -4.20 -10.63 -3.31
C ASN A 92 -2.94 -10.80 -4.18
N LEU A 93 -1.95 -9.94 -4.01
CA LEU A 93 -0.62 -10.03 -4.63
C LEU A 93 0.39 -10.75 -3.74
N ASN A 94 -0.08 -11.38 -2.66
CA ASN A 94 0.76 -12.02 -1.67
C ASN A 94 1.73 -11.06 -0.96
N ILE A 95 1.47 -9.75 -0.96
CA ILE A 95 2.31 -8.75 -0.28
C ILE A 95 1.94 -8.69 1.21
N ALA A 96 2.92 -8.98 2.08
CA ALA A 96 2.81 -8.88 3.53
C ALA A 96 3.30 -7.54 4.07
N TYR A 97 4.34 -6.98 3.47
CA TYR A 97 4.92 -5.70 3.88
C TYR A 97 5.29 -4.90 2.66
N VAL A 98 5.03 -3.59 2.70
CA VAL A 98 5.62 -2.61 1.77
C VAL A 98 6.34 -1.57 2.59
N THR A 99 7.62 -1.33 2.29
CA THR A 99 8.42 -0.29 2.93
C THR A 99 8.80 0.75 1.89
N PHE A 100 8.42 2.00 2.15
CA PHE A 100 8.85 3.17 1.39
C PHE A 100 9.99 3.86 2.13
N ILE A 101 11.04 4.25 1.41
CA ILE A 101 12.26 4.82 1.97
C ILE A 101 12.44 6.23 1.42
N THR A 102 12.98 7.14 2.24
CA THR A 102 13.36 8.49 1.79
C THR A 102 14.30 8.43 0.58
N GLY A 103 14.15 9.38 -0.34
CA GLY A 103 14.79 9.34 -1.66
C GLY A 103 13.93 8.73 -2.76
N LEU A 104 12.75 8.17 -2.40
CA LEU A 104 11.74 7.71 -3.34
C LEU A 104 11.48 8.74 -4.45
N THR A 105 11.36 8.26 -5.69
CA THR A 105 11.01 9.06 -6.85
C THR A 105 9.57 8.84 -7.30
N LYS A 106 8.99 9.79 -8.05
CA LYS A 106 7.66 9.62 -8.67
C LYS A 106 7.65 8.47 -9.67
N GLU A 107 8.78 8.25 -10.34
CA GLU A 107 9.01 7.17 -11.30
C GLU A 107 8.95 5.80 -10.61
N GLU A 108 9.61 5.64 -9.47
CA GLU A 108 9.53 4.42 -8.66
C GLU A 108 8.10 4.19 -8.14
N LEU A 109 7.43 5.25 -7.66
CA LEU A 109 6.05 5.15 -7.19
C LEU A 109 5.10 4.73 -8.32
N TYR A 110 5.29 5.28 -9.53
CA TYR A 110 4.52 4.88 -10.71
C TYR A 110 4.79 3.42 -11.09
N ALA A 111 6.06 2.99 -11.11
CA ALA A 111 6.44 1.61 -11.43
C ALA A 111 5.83 0.63 -10.42
N PHE A 112 5.87 0.97 -9.13
CA PHE A 112 5.19 0.21 -8.08
C PHE A 112 3.68 0.11 -8.32
N HIS A 113 3.00 1.24 -8.56
CA HIS A 113 1.56 1.24 -8.86
C HIS A 113 1.20 0.41 -10.10
N ARG A 114 2.05 0.45 -11.14
CA ARG A 114 1.88 -0.37 -12.34
C ARG A 114 2.02 -1.86 -12.03
N PHE A 115 3.03 -2.24 -11.26
CA PHE A 115 3.24 -3.61 -10.84
C PHE A 115 2.05 -4.14 -10.05
N ILE A 116 1.65 -3.45 -8.98
CA ILE A 116 0.53 -3.92 -8.16
C ILE A 116 -0.80 -3.88 -8.93
N SER A 117 -0.93 -3.07 -9.97
CA SER A 117 -2.16 -3.02 -10.77
C SER A 117 -2.18 -4.00 -11.95
N ALA A 118 -1.10 -4.74 -12.19
CA ALA A 118 -1.03 -5.70 -13.29
C ALA A 118 -1.97 -6.90 -13.01
N PRO A 119 -2.59 -7.49 -14.05
CA PRO A 119 -3.34 -8.73 -13.89
C PRO A 119 -2.46 -9.88 -13.40
N VAL A 120 -2.89 -10.60 -12.36
CA VAL A 120 -2.10 -11.63 -11.65
C VAL A 120 -2.58 -13.07 -11.97
N ILE A 121 -3.22 -13.25 -13.12
CA ILE A 121 -3.86 -14.53 -13.48
C ILE A 121 -2.80 -15.62 -13.61
N GLY A 122 -2.79 -16.57 -12.67
CA GLY A 122 -1.91 -17.75 -12.68
C GLY A 122 -0.47 -17.51 -12.22
N SER A 123 -0.14 -16.33 -11.69
CA SER A 123 1.22 -16.05 -11.19
C SER A 123 1.45 -16.68 -9.81
N SER A 124 2.55 -17.42 -9.65
CA SER A 124 2.99 -17.87 -8.32
C SER A 124 3.61 -16.72 -7.52
N THR A 125 3.72 -16.90 -6.19
CA THR A 125 4.39 -15.92 -5.31
C THR A 125 5.84 -15.67 -5.73
N GLU A 126 6.55 -16.71 -6.16
CA GLU A 126 7.93 -16.61 -6.64
C GLU A 126 8.02 -15.78 -7.93
N SER A 127 7.06 -15.97 -8.84
CA SER A 127 7.00 -15.18 -10.08
C SER A 127 6.73 -13.70 -9.81
N LEU A 128 5.81 -13.39 -8.89
CA LEU A 128 5.54 -12.02 -8.48
C LEU A 128 6.77 -11.37 -7.82
N GLN A 129 7.48 -12.13 -7.00
CA GLN A 129 8.71 -11.66 -6.37
C GLN A 129 9.80 -11.35 -7.40
N GLU A 130 9.98 -12.21 -8.40
CA GLU A 130 10.96 -11.98 -9.45
C GLU A 130 10.59 -10.77 -10.32
N GLN A 131 9.33 -10.67 -10.75
CA GLN A 131 8.83 -9.51 -11.49
C GLN A 131 9.03 -8.20 -10.71
N PHE A 132 8.84 -8.21 -9.39
CA PHE A 132 9.10 -7.04 -8.55
C PHE A 132 10.60 -6.70 -8.49
N ARG A 133 11.48 -7.70 -8.39
CA ARG A 133 12.94 -7.48 -8.38
C ARG A 133 13.43 -6.86 -9.68
N GLU A 134 12.89 -7.28 -10.82
CA GLU A 134 13.23 -6.76 -12.15
C GLU A 134 12.92 -5.26 -12.31
N LEU A 135 12.01 -4.70 -11.52
CA LEU A 135 11.73 -3.26 -11.50
C LEU A 135 12.91 -2.45 -10.95
N ASN A 136 13.82 -3.07 -10.21
CA ASN A 136 14.99 -2.43 -9.61
C ASN A 136 14.64 -1.18 -8.78
N LEU A 137 13.55 -1.25 -7.99
CA LEU A 137 13.14 -0.17 -7.11
C LEU A 137 14.11 -0.07 -5.92
N ILE A 138 14.74 1.10 -5.77
CA ILE A 138 15.77 1.35 -4.75
C ILE A 138 15.11 1.70 -3.42
N HIS A 139 14.04 2.50 -3.48
CA HIS A 139 13.38 3.08 -2.32
C HIS A 139 12.02 2.45 -1.99
N ILE A 140 11.68 1.34 -2.66
CA ILE A 140 10.48 0.55 -2.34
C ILE A 140 10.90 -0.90 -2.16
N ARG A 141 10.63 -1.44 -0.98
CA ARG A 141 10.86 -2.85 -0.64
C ARG A 141 9.54 -3.52 -0.33
N THR A 142 9.43 -4.81 -0.65
CA THR A 142 8.25 -5.59 -0.34
C THR A 142 8.65 -6.98 0.14
N VAL A 143 7.82 -7.56 1.01
CA VAL A 143 7.93 -8.97 1.43
C VAL A 143 6.69 -9.69 0.99
N PHE A 144 6.87 -10.86 0.35
CA PHE A 144 5.78 -11.70 -0.10
C PHE A 144 5.57 -12.89 0.84
N ILE A 145 4.30 -13.27 1.07
CA ILE A 145 3.90 -14.49 1.78
C ILE A 145 2.74 -15.16 1.05
N ASP A 146 2.64 -16.48 1.12
CA ASP A 146 1.48 -17.20 0.57
C ASP A 146 0.29 -17.11 1.54
N TYR A 147 -0.61 -16.14 1.34
CA TYR A 147 -1.83 -16.04 2.14
C TYR A 147 -2.79 -17.22 1.93
N GLY A 148 -2.69 -17.92 0.80
CA GLY A 148 -3.47 -19.13 0.52
C GLY A 148 -3.08 -20.29 1.43
N ALA A 149 -1.80 -20.38 1.82
CA ALA A 149 -1.34 -21.38 2.79
C ALA A 149 -1.90 -21.15 4.21
N PHE A 150 -2.38 -19.93 4.51
CA PHE A 150 -2.94 -19.55 5.81
C PHE A 150 -4.48 -19.56 5.84
N THR A 151 -5.16 -20.15 4.85
CA THR A 151 -6.59 -20.46 5.03
C THR A 151 -6.69 -21.55 6.08
N PHE A 152 -6.91 -21.15 7.33
CA PHE A 152 -7.40 -22.03 8.36
C PHE A 152 -8.68 -22.69 7.82
N ASP A 153 -8.65 -24.02 7.68
CA ASP A 153 -9.87 -24.81 7.64
C ASP A 153 -10.69 -24.35 8.85
N GLU A 154 -11.82 -23.70 8.60
CA GLU A 154 -12.82 -23.49 9.64
C GLU A 154 -13.12 -24.87 10.19
N GLY A 155 -12.59 -25.14 11.38
CA GLY A 155 -12.75 -26.40 12.05
C GLY A 155 -14.23 -26.72 12.09
N LYS A 156 -14.64 -27.67 11.25
CA LYS A 156 -15.88 -28.42 11.44
C LYS A 156 -15.74 -29.13 12.78
N THR A 157 -16.08 -28.40 13.82
CA THR A 157 -16.38 -28.97 15.12
C THR A 157 -17.85 -29.38 15.04
N ARG A 158 -18.09 -30.57 14.48
CA ARG A 158 -19.17 -31.50 14.85
C ARG A 158 -19.22 -32.70 13.91
#